data_AF-A0AA37NAD3-F1
#
_entry.id   AF-A0AA37NAD3-F1
#
_cell.length_a   1.000
_cell.length_b   1.000
_cell.length_c   1.000
_cell.angle_alpha   90.00
_cell.angle_beta   90.00
_cell.angle_gamma   90.00
#
_symmetry.space_group_name_H-M   'P 1'
#
loop_
_entity.id
_entity.type
_entity.pdbx_description
1 polymer ?
#
loop_
_entity_poly.entity_id
_entity_poly.type
_entity_poly.pdbx_seq_one_letter_code
_entity_poly.pdbx_strand_id
1 'polypeptide(L)' 'MDKCPQCHMDLQITRAYPRVTGDSSPDTPTRVYLVQELSCVNPRCPSCGRVLDEVQHLEYDGAAPKEENP' A
#
# COMPACT_ATOMS: atom_id res chain seq x y z
N MET A 1 -1.98 3.74 -14.38
CA MET A 1 -3.42 3.49 -14.18
C MET A 1 -3.58 2.00 -14.33
N ASP A 2 -3.74 1.33 -13.20
CA ASP A 2 -3.47 -0.10 -13.11
C ASP A 2 -4.67 -0.85 -13.66
N LYS A 3 -4.43 -1.64 -14.70
CA LYS A 3 -5.45 -2.39 -15.45
C LYS A 3 -5.29 -3.87 -15.15
N CYS A 4 -6.41 -4.58 -15.06
CA CYS A 4 -6.39 -6.03 -14.95
C CYS A 4 -5.72 -6.63 -16.20
N PRO A 5 -4.70 -7.49 -16.06
CA PRO A 5 -3.98 -8.06 -17.20
C PRO A 5 -4.81 -9.07 -18.00
N GLN A 6 -5.99 -9.47 -17.50
CA GLN A 6 -6.88 -10.43 -18.15
C GLN A 6 -7.99 -9.74 -18.95
N CYS A 7 -8.70 -8.79 -18.35
CA CYS A 7 -9.86 -8.14 -18.96
C CYS A 7 -9.63 -6.67 -19.33
N HIS A 8 -8.46 -6.11 -19.00
CA HIS A 8 -8.01 -4.73 -19.27
C HIS A 8 -8.91 -3.61 -18.72
N MET A 9 -9.90 -3.96 -17.90
CA MET A 9 -10.65 -3.01 -17.09
C MET A 9 -9.76 -2.45 -15.98
N ASP A 10 -10.05 -1.22 -15.59
CA ASP A 10 -9.34 -0.56 -14.50
C ASP A 10 -9.57 -1.32 -13.18
N LEU A 11 -8.50 -1.49 -12.41
CA LEU A 11 -8.59 -2.04 -11.07
C LEU A 11 -9.30 -1.06 -10.14
N GLN A 12 -9.90 -1.58 -9.08
CA GLN A 12 -10.56 -0.79 -8.04
C GLN A 12 -9.90 -1.05 -6.69
N ILE A 13 -9.80 -0.01 -5.85
CA ILE A 13 -9.37 -0.17 -4.47
C ILE A 13 -10.47 -0.93 -3.72
N THR A 14 -10.17 -2.13 -3.25
CA THR A 14 -11.12 -2.97 -2.52
C THR A 14 -10.87 -2.98 -1.02
N ARG A 15 -9.66 -2.61 -0.60
CA ARG A 15 -9.29 -2.49 0.81
C ARG A 15 -8.24 -1.41 0.99
N ALA A 16 -8.33 -0.69 2.10
CA ALA A 16 -7.30 0.23 2.55
C ALA A 16 -7.05 0.02 4.05
N TYR A 17 -5.79 -0.04 4.46
CA TYR A 17 -5.43 -0.25 5.87
C TYR A 17 -4.02 0.27 6.18
N PRO A 18 -3.74 0.64 7.44
CA PRO A 18 -2.39 0.98 7.86
C PRO A 18 -1.52 -0.28 7.99
N ARG A 19 -0.28 -0.20 7.52
CA ARG A 19 0.78 -1.18 7.80
C ARG A 19 1.90 -0.48 8.57
N VAL A 20 2.22 -1.00 9.74
CA VAL A 20 3.28 -0.48 10.61
C VAL A 20 4.50 -1.39 10.54
N THR A 21 5.69 -0.80 10.39
CA THR A 21 6.97 -1.52 10.38
C THR A 21 7.97 -0.81 11.30
N GLY A 22 8.96 -1.53 11.83
CA GLY A 22 10.02 -0.95 12.68
C GLY A 22 9.61 -0.66 14.13
N ASP A 23 8.36 -0.90 14.51
CA ASP A 23 7.82 -0.53 15.84
C ASP A 23 8.13 -1.52 16.97
N SER A 24 8.90 -2.58 16.69
CA SER A 24 9.24 -3.62 17.67
C SER A 24 10.54 -3.36 18.42
N SER A 25 11.27 -2.29 18.10
CA SER A 25 12.55 -1.94 18.73
C SER A 25 12.76 -0.42 18.71
N PRO A 26 13.38 0.18 19.74
CA PRO A 26 13.78 1.59 19.72
C PRO A 26 14.90 1.89 18.69
N ASP A 27 15.63 0.87 18.23
CA ASP A 27 16.76 1.05 17.30
C ASP A 27 16.33 1.14 15.83
N THR A 28 15.06 0.85 15.54
CA THR A 28 14.50 0.88 14.18
C THR A 28 13.43 1.97 14.10
N PRO A 29 13.51 2.92 13.15
CA PRO A 29 12.46 3.91 12.98
C PRO A 29 11.11 3.27 12.66
N THR A 30 10.08 3.67 13.42
CA THR A 30 8.70 3.30 13.11
C THR A 30 8.27 3.97 11.80
N ARG A 31 7.72 3.19 10.87
CA ARG A 31 7.09 3.70 9.65
C ARG A 31 5.66 3.22 9.54
N VAL A 32 4.76 4.13 9.16
CA VAL A 32 3.35 3.84 8.90
C VAL A 32 3.06 4.07 7.43
N TYR A 33 2.52 3.06 6.77
CA TYR A 33 2.10 3.12 5.38
C TYR A 33 0.58 3.00 5.29
N LEU A 34 -0.07 3.84 4.47
CA LEU A 34 -1.39 3.55 3.96
C LEU A 34 -1.25 2.56 2.79
N VAL A 35 -1.73 1.35 3.00
CA VAL A 35 -1.76 0.30 1.97
C VAL A 35 -3.12 0.28 1.31
N GLN A 36 -3.13 0.25 -0.02
CA GLN A 36 -4.32 0.09 -0.85
C GLN A 36 -4.19 -1.18 -1.69
N GLU A 37 -5.14 -2.11 -1.54
CA GLU A 37 -5.22 -3.32 -2.36
C GLU A 37 -6.12 -3.05 -3.57
N LEU A 38 -5.59 -3.26 -4.77
CA LEU A 38 -6.30 -3.06 -6.04
C LEU A 38 -6.72 -4.41 -6.61
N SER A 39 -8.02 -4.56 -6.87
CA SER A 39 -8.59 -5.82 -7.36
C SER A 39 -9.39 -5.62 -8.64
N CYS A 40 -9.50 -6.70 -9.43
CA CYS A 40 -10.46 -6.74 -10.53
C CYS A 40 -11.86 -6.97 -9.98
N VAL A 41 -12.81 -6.12 -10.35
CA VAL A 41 -14.23 -6.23 -9.92
C VAL A 41 -15.17 -6.64 -11.04
N ASN A 42 -14.64 -7.00 -12.22
CA ASN A 42 -15.46 -7.48 -13.33
C ASN A 42 -15.92 -8.92 -13.06
N PRO A 43 -17.22 -9.18 -12.85
CA PRO A 43 -17.74 -10.51 -12.48
C PRO A 43 -17.54 -11.58 -13.56
N ARG A 44 -17.24 -11.18 -14.80
CA ARG A 44 -16.95 -12.11 -15.92
C ARG A 44 -15.46 -12.42 -16.06
N CYS A 45 -14.59 -11.78 -15.27
CA CYS A 45 -13.15 -11.97 -15.33
C CYS A 45 -12.73 -13.13 -14.40
N PRO A 46 -11.86 -14.06 -14.84
CA PRO A 46 -11.31 -15.10 -13.96
C PRO A 46 -10.55 -14.55 -12.74
N SER A 47 -10.04 -13.31 -12.83
CA SER A 47 -9.34 -12.61 -11.75
C SER A 47 -10.29 -11.82 -10.83
N CYS A 48 -11.61 -11.89 -11.02
CA CYS A 48 -12.57 -11.16 -10.20
C CYS A 48 -12.38 -11.46 -8.72
N GLY A 49 -12.35 -10.42 -7.89
CA GLY A 49 -12.20 -10.51 -6.44
C GLY A 49 -10.79 -10.84 -5.96
N ARG A 50 -9.81 -10.98 -6.87
CA ARG A 50 -8.40 -11.16 -6.51
C ARG A 50 -7.72 -9.80 -6.40
N VAL A 51 -6.88 -9.64 -5.39
CA VAL A 51 -5.91 -8.55 -5.31
C VAL A 51 -4.85 -8.80 -6.38
N LEU A 52 -4.68 -7.82 -7.26
CA LEU A 52 -3.76 -7.88 -8.40
C LEU A 52 -2.61 -6.89 -8.26
N ASP A 53 -2.77 -5.86 -7.43
CA ASP A 53 -1.72 -4.90 -7.13
C ASP A 53 -1.90 -4.34 -5.71
N GLU A 54 -0.82 -3.78 -5.16
CA GLU A 54 -0.78 -3.11 -3.87
C GLU A 54 0.00 -1.80 -4.00
N VAL A 55 -0.66 -0.68 -3.69
CA VAL A 55 0.00 0.63 -3.61
C VAL A 55 0.22 0.98 -2.14
N GLN A 56 1.43 1.43 -1.81
CA GLN A 56 1.79 1.87 -0.47
C GLN A 56 2.18 3.35 -0.49
N HIS A 57 1.60 4.12 0.41
CA HIS A 57 1.96 5.51 0.65
C HIS A 57 2.52 5.67 2.06
N LEU A 58 3.70 6.27 2.21
CA LEU A 58 4.31 6.53 3.51
C LEU A 58 3.59 7.71 4.16
N GLU A 59 2.91 7.47 5.27
CA GLU A 59 2.16 8.48 6.03
C GLU A 59 3.00 9.03 7.21
N TYR A 60 3.92 8.23 7.74
CA TYR A 60 4.79 8.62 8.84
C TYR A 60 6.15 7.92 8.75
N ASP A 61 7.23 8.68 8.96
CA ASP A 61 8.57 8.17 9.19
C ASP A 61 9.11 8.71 10.52
N GLY A 62 9.37 7.80 11.46
CA GLY A 62 9.94 8.09 12.77
C GLY A 62 11.44 8.31 12.76
N ALA A 63 12.11 8.28 11.61
CA ALA A 63 13.48 8.73 11.49
C ALA A 63 13.47 10.26 11.69
N ALA A 64 13.77 10.71 12.92
CA ALA A 64 13.90 12.12 13.23
C ALA A 64 14.77 12.82 12.15
N PRO A 65 14.42 14.03 11.69
CA PRO A 65 15.40 14.84 10.99
C PRO A 65 16.60 14.96 11.93
N LYS A 66 17.79 14.54 11.47
CA LYS A 66 19.02 14.83 12.20
C LYS A 66 19.02 16.33 12.44
N GLU A 67 19.17 16.77 13.69
CA GLU A 67 19.37 18.17 14.02
C GLU A 67 20.48 18.71 13.10
N GLU A 68 20.12 19.55 12.14
CA GLU A 68 21.08 20.48 11.57
C GLU A 68 21.37 21.49 12.68
N ASN A 69 22.57 21.42 13.24
CA ASN A 69 23.10 22.46 14.11
C ASN A 69 24.63 22.49 13.96
N PRO A 70 25.30 23.66 13.94
CA PRO A 70 24.79 25.01 14.17
C PRO A 70 24.82 25.96 12.95
#